data_AF-A0A0F8YGL5-F1
#
_entry.id   AF-A0A0F8YGL5-F1
#
_cell.length_a   1.000
_cell.length_b   1.000
_cell.length_c   1.000
_cell.angle_alpha   90.00
_cell.angle_beta   90.00
_cell.angle_gamma   90.00
#
_symmetry.space_group_name_H-M   'P 1'
#
loop_
_entity.id
_entity.type
_entity.pdbx_description
1 polymer ?
#
loop_
_entity_poly.entity_id
_entity_poly.type
_entity_poly.pdbx_seq_one_letter_code
_entity_poly.pdbx_strand_id
1 'polypeptide(L)'
;MTRLPAYYTIWHKAGHYGLRIMAALVLVFLMLPILVIMPLSFNAEPFFTFTQGMLSLDPDAYSMRWYQEIVDDQKWRIAIRNSFLVGIAAASIATVLGTL
;
A
#
# COMPACT_ATOMS: atom_id res chain seq x y z
N MET A 1 7.11 18.13 -21.36
CA MET A 1 6.84 16.88 -22.11
C MET A 1 8.12 16.46 -22.82
N THR A 2 8.80 15.43 -22.35
CA THR A 2 10.07 14.94 -22.93
C THR A 2 9.79 14.44 -24.35
N ARG A 3 10.11 15.26 -25.36
CA ARG A 3 10.01 14.84 -26.77
C ARG A 3 11.01 13.71 -26.99
N LEU A 4 10.52 12.56 -27.48
CA LEU A 4 11.37 11.44 -27.87
C LEU A 4 12.37 11.90 -28.96
N PRO A 5 13.63 11.43 -28.94
CA PRO A 5 14.63 11.85 -29.92
C PRO A 5 14.20 11.56 -31.36
N ALA A 6 14.58 12.43 -32.30
CA ALA A 6 14.14 12.37 -33.69
C ALA A 6 14.59 11.08 -34.42
N TYR A 7 15.66 10.44 -33.97
CA TYR A 7 16.18 9.18 -34.54
C TYR A 7 15.43 7.92 -34.07
N TYR A 8 14.41 8.04 -33.21
CA TYR A 8 13.64 6.88 -32.77
C TYR A 8 12.77 6.33 -33.89
N THR A 9 13.06 5.10 -34.32
CA THR A 9 12.15 4.33 -35.18
C THR A 9 10.85 3.97 -34.44
N ILE A 10 9.81 3.58 -35.18
CA ILE A 10 8.51 3.17 -34.62
C ILE A 10 8.66 2.12 -33.50
N TRP A 11 9.56 1.14 -33.70
CA TRP A 11 9.83 0.09 -32.73
C TRP A 11 10.38 0.61 -31.40
N HIS A 12 11.26 1.62 -31.44
CA HIS A 12 11.81 2.24 -30.22
C HIS A 12 10.73 3.01 -29.45
N LYS A 13 9.82 3.70 -30.16
CA LYS A 13 8.69 4.40 -29.52
C LYS A 13 7.70 3.41 -28.91
N ALA A 14 7.37 2.34 -29.64
CA ALA A 14 6.49 1.28 -29.15
C ALA A 14 7.07 0.58 -27.92
N GLY A 15 8.36 0.23 -27.93
CA GLY A 15 9.03 -0.37 -26.77
C GLY A 15 9.09 0.56 -25.56
N HIS A 16 9.37 1.86 -25.77
CA HIS A 16 9.42 2.85 -24.69
C HIS A 16 8.07 3.01 -23.97
N TYR A 17 6.98 3.19 -24.73
CA TYR A 17 5.64 3.28 -24.14
C TYR A 17 5.14 1.93 -23.62
N GLY A 18 5.42 0.85 -24.34
CA GLY A 18 5.04 -0.51 -23.95
C GLY A 18 5.63 -0.91 -22.61
N LEU A 19 6.94 -0.67 -22.39
CA LEU A 19 7.59 -0.92 -21.11
C LEU A 19 6.94 -0.12 -19.98
N ARG A 20 6.68 1.17 -20.19
CA ARG A 20 6.08 2.05 -19.17
C ARG A 20 4.65 1.64 -18.82
N ILE A 21 3.84 1.33 -19.83
CA ILE A 21 2.46 0.87 -19.64
C ILE A 21 2.48 -0.46 -18.90
N MET A 22 3.30 -1.42 -19.33
CA MET A 22 3.41 -2.73 -18.67
C MET A 22 3.87 -2.58 -17.21
N ALA A 23 4.93 -1.80 -16.96
CA ALA A 23 5.41 -1.54 -15.61
C ALA A 23 4.32 -0.88 -14.74
N ALA A 24 3.60 0.10 -15.27
CA ALA A 24 2.48 0.73 -14.56
C ALA A 24 1.35 -0.27 -14.27
N LEU A 25 0.99 -1.13 -15.22
CA LEU A 25 -0.04 -2.16 -15.02
C LEU A 25 0.38 -3.17 -13.95
N VAL A 26 1.64 -3.63 -13.97
CA VAL A 26 2.18 -4.53 -12.95
C VAL A 26 2.17 -3.85 -11.58
N LEU A 27 2.62 -2.60 -11.47
CA LEU A 27 2.59 -1.85 -10.21
C LEU A 27 1.16 -1.67 -9.69
N VAL A 28 0.21 -1.32 -10.56
CA VAL A 28 -1.21 -1.21 -10.18
C VAL A 28 -1.75 -2.56 -9.72
N PHE A 29 -1.44 -3.65 -10.42
CA PHE A 29 -1.84 -5.00 -10.04
C PHE A 29 -1.30 -5.40 -8.66
N LEU A 30 -0.03 -5.12 -8.37
CA LEU A 30 0.59 -5.38 -7.07
C LEU A 30 -0.01 -4.52 -5.94
N MET A 31 -0.43 -3.28 -6.26
CA MET A 31 -1.06 -2.37 -5.31
C MET A 31 -2.56 -2.61 -5.12
N LEU A 32 -3.23 -3.28 -6.08
CA LEU A 32 -4.67 -3.52 -6.09
C LEU A 32 -5.21 -4.09 -4.76
N PRO A 33 -4.62 -5.12 -4.12
CA PRO A 33 -5.12 -5.61 -2.82
C PRO A 33 -5.06 -4.54 -1.72
N ILE A 34 -4.03 -3.69 -1.72
CA ILE A 34 -3.90 -2.60 -0.74
C ILE A 34 -4.97 -1.53 -0.99
N LEU A 35 -5.22 -1.20 -2.27
CA LEU A 35 -6.26 -0.24 -2.66
C LEU A 35 -7.66 -0.73 -2.30
N VAL A 36 -7.90 -2.04 -2.28
CA VAL A 36 -9.17 -2.64 -1.84
C VAL A 36 -9.32 -2.59 -0.32
N ILE A 37 -8.24 -2.83 0.43
CA ILE A 37 -8.26 -2.79 1.90
C ILE A 37 -8.40 -1.36 2.44
N MET A 38 -7.85 -0.36 1.73
CA MET A 38 -7.91 1.03 2.15
C MET A 38 -9.33 1.55 2.44
N PRO A 39 -10.34 1.44 1.55
CA PRO A 39 -11.71 1.85 1.86
C PRO A 39 -12.34 0.98 2.96
N LEU A 40 -12.06 -0.33 2.98
CA LEU A 40 -12.57 -1.24 4.00
C LEU A 40 -12.04 -0.93 5.41
N SER A 41 -10.86 -0.30 5.53
CA SER A 41 -10.33 0.14 6.82
C SER A 41 -11.20 1.22 7.49
N PHE A 42 -12.05 1.90 6.72
CA PHE A 42 -13.04 2.85 7.22
C PHE A 42 -14.41 2.20 7.47
N ASN A 43 -14.54 0.87 7.43
CA ASN A 43 -15.84 0.23 7.67
C ASN A 43 -16.28 0.40 9.14
N ALA A 44 -17.50 0.88 9.35
CA ALA A 44 -18.12 0.97 10.67
C ALA A 44 -18.38 -0.41 11.30
N GLU A 45 -18.68 -1.43 10.51
CA GLU A 45 -18.96 -2.79 10.98
C GLU A 45 -17.68 -3.58 11.29
N PRO A 46 -17.73 -4.56 12.21
CA PRO A 46 -16.58 -5.41 12.57
C PRO A 46 -16.12 -6.37 11.47
N PHE A 47 -16.75 -6.34 10.30
CA PHE A 47 -16.47 -7.22 9.17
C PHE A 47 -15.74 -6.45 8.06
N PHE A 48 -14.64 -7.02 7.56
CA PHE A 48 -13.90 -6.46 6.42
C PHE A 48 -14.52 -6.87 5.08
N THR A 49 -15.81 -6.57 4.90
CA THR A 49 -16.56 -6.81 3.67
C THR A 49 -17.16 -5.50 3.16
N PHE A 50 -17.41 -5.40 1.86
CA PHE A 50 -18.13 -4.24 1.31
C PHE A 50 -19.61 -4.39 1.67
N THR A 51 -20.05 -3.63 2.67
CA THR A 51 -21.44 -3.62 3.12
C THR A 51 -22.31 -2.86 2.12
N GLN A 52 -23.62 -3.08 2.16
CA GLN A 52 -24.55 -2.36 1.29
C GLN A 52 -24.48 -0.85 1.50
N GLY A 53 -24.31 -0.39 2.75
CA GLY A 53 -24.14 1.02 3.09
C GLY A 53 -22.89 1.66 2.48
N MET A 54 -21.75 0.95 2.48
CA MET A 54 -20.54 1.43 1.80
C MET A 54 -20.73 1.53 0.27
N LEU A 55 -21.44 0.57 -0.34
CA LEU A 55 -21.72 0.59 -1.77
C LEU A 55 -22.71 1.71 -2.16
N SER A 56 -23.65 2.07 -1.27
CA SER A 56 -24.55 3.21 -1.46
C SER A 56 -23.96 4.55 -1.05
N LEU A 57 -22.68 4.59 -0.63
CA LEU A 57 -21.99 5.77 -0.12
C LEU A 57 -22.72 6.43 1.06
N ASP A 58 -23.34 5.62 1.91
CA ASP A 58 -24.00 6.07 3.14
C ASP A 58 -22.93 6.54 4.15
N PRO A 59 -22.97 7.81 4.61
CA PRO A 59 -22.02 8.32 5.59
C PRO A 59 -21.94 7.49 6.87
N ASP A 60 -23.06 6.89 7.32
CA ASP A 60 -23.12 6.12 8.57
C ASP A 60 -22.38 4.77 8.47
N ALA A 61 -22.09 4.30 7.25
CA ALA A 61 -21.31 3.09 7.00
C ALA A 61 -19.79 3.29 7.14
N TYR A 62 -19.31 4.53 7.28
CA TYR A 62 -17.90 4.88 7.40
C TYR A 62 -17.53 5.32 8.83
N SER A 63 -16.44 4.79 9.38
CA SER A 63 -15.96 5.09 10.73
C SER A 63 -14.43 5.04 10.83
N MET A 64 -13.88 5.83 11.76
CA MET A 64 -12.45 5.85 12.11
C MET A 64 -12.13 4.96 13.33
N ARG A 65 -13.08 4.16 13.82
CA ARG A 65 -12.93 3.42 15.09
C ARG A 65 -11.69 2.53 15.14
N TRP A 66 -11.32 1.89 14.03
CA TRP A 66 -10.15 1.02 13.97
C TRP A 66 -8.84 1.80 14.15
N TYR A 67 -8.77 3.02 13.63
CA TYR A 67 -7.63 3.91 13.83
C TYR A 67 -7.53 4.39 15.27
N GLN A 68 -8.67 4.67 15.90
CA GLN A 68 -8.73 5.01 17.33
C GLN A 68 -8.27 3.84 18.20
N GLU A 69 -8.72 2.62 17.89
CA GLU A 69 -8.34 1.40 18.61
C GLU A 69 -6.83 1.14 18.57
N ILE A 70 -6.15 1.43 17.45
CA ILE A 70 -4.68 1.32 17.34
C ILE A 70 -3.96 2.24 18.35
N VAL A 71 -4.52 3.41 18.62
CA VAL A 71 -3.92 4.41 19.52
C VAL A 71 -4.27 4.13 20.98
N ASP A 72 -5.54 3.84 21.24
CA ASP A 72 -6.09 3.71 22.58
C ASP A 72 -5.74 2.36 23.23
N ASP A 73 -5.75 1.27 22.46
CA ASP A 73 -5.47 -0.06 22.98
C ASP A 73 -3.97 -0.21 23.31
N GLN A 74 -3.70 -0.50 24.58
CA GLN A 74 -2.36 -0.74 25.09
C GLN A 74 -1.66 -1.92 24.39
N LYS A 75 -2.39 -2.97 24.00
CA LYS A 75 -1.84 -4.13 23.30
C LYS A 75 -1.28 -3.73 21.94
N TRP A 76 -2.05 -2.97 21.16
CA TRP A 76 -1.61 -2.44 19.87
C TRP A 76 -0.35 -1.58 20.02
N ARG A 77 -0.36 -0.64 20.98
CA ARG A 77 0.79 0.23 21.24
C ARG A 77 2.06 -0.54 21.65
N ILE A 78 1.94 -1.54 22.51
CA ILE A 78 3.08 -2.39 22.91
C ILE A 78 3.58 -3.23 21.73
N ALA A 79 2.69 -3.86 20.97
CA ALA A 79 3.05 -4.67 19.81
C ALA A 79 3.81 -3.85 18.78
N ILE A 80 3.29 -2.67 18.42
CA ILE A 80 3.94 -1.74 17.49
C ILE A 80 5.34 -1.38 17.97
N ARG A 81 5.48 -0.97 19.24
CA ARG A 81 6.79 -0.60 19.81
C ARG A 81 7.79 -1.76 19.75
N ASN A 82 7.37 -2.96 20.12
CA ASN A 82 8.22 -4.14 20.11
C ASN A 82 8.68 -4.50 18.69
N SER A 83 7.76 -4.47 17.71
CA SER A 83 8.08 -4.74 16.30
C SER A 83 9.11 -3.75 15.75
N PHE A 84 8.98 -2.45 16.03
CA PHE A 84 9.96 -1.46 15.61
C PHE A 84 11.33 -1.68 16.25
N LEU A 85 11.37 -1.92 17.58
CA LEU A 85 12.62 -2.13 18.30
C LEU A 85 13.36 -3.37 17.77
N VAL A 86 12.65 -4.50 17.65
CA VAL A 86 13.22 -5.75 17.18
C VAL A 86 13.62 -5.65 15.70
N GLY A 87 12.77 -5.07 14.86
CA GLY A 87 13.05 -4.94 13.43
C GLY A 87 14.29 -4.09 13.14
N ILE A 88 14.43 -2.93 13.80
CA ILE A 88 15.59 -2.05 13.61
C ILE A 88 16.87 -2.71 14.15
N ALA A 89 16.82 -3.31 15.34
CA ALA A 89 17.97 -3.98 15.92
C ALA A 89 18.43 -5.16 15.05
N ALA A 90 17.49 -6.00 14.60
CA ALA A 90 17.78 -7.14 13.73
C ALA A 90 18.35 -6.69 12.37
N ALA A 91 17.75 -5.69 11.72
CA ALA A 91 18.26 -5.15 10.45
C ALA A 91 19.69 -4.61 10.60
N SER A 92 19.95 -3.83 11.66
CA SER A 92 21.28 -3.25 11.91
C SER A 92 22.34 -4.32 12.13
N ILE A 93 22.06 -5.30 13.01
CA ILE A 93 22.97 -6.41 13.29
C ILE A 93 23.23 -7.24 12.03
N ALA A 94 22.16 -7.59 11.29
CA ALA A 94 22.27 -8.36 10.05
C ALA A 94 23.08 -7.63 8.98
N THR A 95 22.92 -6.31 8.84
CA THR A 95 23.73 -5.51 7.91
C THR A 95 25.20 -5.52 8.32
N VAL A 96 25.52 -5.23 9.58
CA VAL A 96 26.93 -5.20 10.05
C VAL A 96 27.59 -6.56 9.86
N LEU A 97 26.95 -7.63 10.36
CA LEU A 97 27.50 -8.99 10.25
C LEU A 97 27.53 -9.50 8.82
N GLY A 98 26.58 -9.12 7.97
CA GLY A 98 26.55 -9.53 6.56
C GLY A 98 27.56 -8.78 5.68
N THR A 99 28.07 -7.64 6.12
CA THR A 99 29.09 -6.87 5.40
C THR A 99 30.53 -7.18 5.81
N LEU A 100 30.75 -7.70 7.02
CA LEU A 100 32.06 -8.12 7.53
C LEU A 100 32.41 -9.53 7.04
#